data_AF-A0A5C4ZX58-F1
#
_entry.id   AF-A0A5C4ZX58-F1
#
_cell.length_a   1.000
_cell.length_b   1.000
_cell.length_c   1.000
_cell.angle_alpha   90.00
_cell.angle_beta   90.00
_cell.angle_gamma   90.00
#
_symmetry.space_group_name_H-M   'P 1'
#
loop_
_entity.id
_entity.type
_entity.pdbx_description
1 polymer ?
#
loop_
_entity_poly.entity_id
_entity_poly.type
_entity_poly.pdbx_seq_one_letter_code
_entity_poly.pdbx_strand_id
1 'polypeptide(L)' 'MSKEQMIEALKDPEARKKLGEVEHPSGKPLNELTLEELAEVQGAGDVSPETTPACIIAGGIGGYYLSKAIC' A
#
# COMPACT_ATOMS: atom_id res chain seq x y z
N MET A 1 19.77 -26.68 -6.70
CA MET A 1 19.91 -25.35 -6.05
C MET A 1 20.58 -25.52 -4.71
N SER A 2 21.58 -24.70 -4.40
CA SER A 2 22.07 -24.56 -3.02
C SER A 2 21.04 -23.80 -2.18
N LYS A 3 21.16 -23.88 -0.85
CA LYS A 3 20.24 -23.18 0.06
C LYS A 3 20.34 -21.66 -0.11
N GLU A 4 21.53 -21.17 -0.34
CA GLU A 4 21.86 -19.75 -0.53
C GLU A 4 21.21 -19.24 -1.82
N GLN A 5 21.33 -19.99 -2.92
CA GLN A 5 20.69 -19.67 -4.19
C GLN A 5 19.16 -19.62 -4.06
N MET A 6 18.57 -20.52 -3.27
CA MET A 6 17.12 -20.52 -3.02
C MET A 6 16.69 -19.29 -2.19
N ILE A 7 17.46 -18.94 -1.16
CA ILE A 7 17.19 -17.75 -0.34
C ILE A 7 17.30 -16.48 -1.18
N GLU A 8 18.31 -16.39 -2.03
CA GLU A 8 18.50 -15.27 -2.96
C GLU A 8 17.33 -15.15 -3.95
N ALA A 9 16.89 -16.26 -4.53
CA ALA A 9 15.73 -16.31 -5.43
C ALA A 9 14.42 -15.85 -4.77
N LEU A 10 14.25 -16.15 -3.48
CA LEU A 10 13.07 -15.71 -2.74
C LEU A 10 13.11 -14.22 -2.42
N LYS A 11 14.30 -13.66 -2.18
CA LYS A 11 14.49 -12.23 -1.87
C LYS A 11 14.48 -11.34 -3.11
N ASP A 12 15.01 -11.81 -4.23
CA ASP A 12 15.13 -11.04 -5.48
C ASP A 12 14.30 -11.69 -6.61
N PRO A 13 13.25 -11.01 -7.11
CA PRO A 13 12.46 -11.46 -8.26
C PRO A 13 13.29 -11.73 -9.53
N GLU A 14 14.36 -10.96 -9.78
CA GLU A 14 15.21 -11.13 -10.97
C GLU A 14 16.11 -12.36 -10.84
N ALA A 15 16.66 -12.62 -9.65
CA ALA A 15 17.34 -13.88 -9.34
C ALA A 15 16.38 -15.08 -9.49
N ARG A 16 15.12 -14.94 -9.09
CA ARG A 16 14.08 -15.96 -9.25
C ARG A 16 13.81 -16.30 -10.71
N LYS A 17 13.67 -15.28 -11.58
CA LYS A 17 13.43 -15.46 -13.02
C LYS A 17 14.55 -16.28 -13.69
N LYS A 18 15.80 -16.03 -13.28
CA LYS A 18 16.99 -16.74 -13.81
C LYS A 18 17.04 -18.22 -13.40
N LEU A 19 16.40 -18.59 -12.30
CA LEU A 19 16.39 -19.96 -11.77
C LEU A 19 15.26 -20.84 -12.33
N GLY A 20 14.32 -20.26 -13.09
CA GLY A 20 13.13 -20.95 -13.62
C GLY A 20 12.07 -21.17 -12.55
N GLU A 21 10.85 -20.67 -12.79
CA GLU A 21 9.60 -20.80 -12.00
C GLU A 21 9.73 -21.36 -10.56
N VAL A 22 10.54 -20.71 -9.72
CA VAL A 22 10.55 -21.02 -8.28
C VAL A 22 9.29 -20.39 -7.69
N GLU A 23 8.32 -21.22 -7.30
CA GLU A 23 7.13 -20.74 -6.61
C GLU A 23 7.52 -20.12 -5.27
N HIS A 24 7.16 -18.85 -5.10
CA HIS A 24 7.33 -18.17 -3.83
C HIS A 24 6.26 -18.69 -2.85
N PRO A 25 6.58 -19.00 -1.58
CA PRO A 25 5.61 -19.53 -0.62
C PRO A 25 4.46 -18.56 -0.32
N SER A 26 4.66 -17.27 -0.54
CA SER A 26 3.59 -16.25 -0.50
C SER A 26 2.65 -16.26 -1.71
N GLY A 27 2.80 -17.20 -2.64
CA GLY A 27 2.00 -17.32 -3.85
C GLY A 27 2.45 -16.39 -4.97
N LYS A 28 1.53 -16.12 -5.91
CA LYS A 28 1.78 -15.21 -7.03
C LYS A 28 2.15 -13.83 -6.48
N PRO A 29 3.20 -13.18 -7.02
CA PRO A 29 3.47 -11.81 -6.67
C PRO A 29 2.23 -10.97 -6.98
N LEU A 30 1.82 -10.16 -6.01
CA LEU A 30 0.91 -9.05 -6.29
C LEU A 30 1.75 -8.11 -7.15
N ASN A 31 1.55 -8.16 -8.47
CA ASN A 31 2.16 -7.18 -9.35
C ASN A 31 1.75 -5.79 -8.85
N GLU A 32 2.71 -4.88 -8.85
CA GLU A 32 2.46 -3.48 -8.58
C GLU A 32 1.45 -3.01 -9.63
N LEU A 33 0.23 -2.72 -9.20
CA LEU A 33 -0.77 -2.08 -10.04
C LEU A 33 -0.21 -0.71 -10.43
N THR A 34 -0.36 -0.33 -11.69
CA THR A 34 -0.12 1.05 -12.11
C THR A 34 -1.01 2.01 -11.33
N LEU A 35 -0.67 3.30 -11.28
CA LEU A 35 -1.49 4.28 -10.55
C LEU A 35 -2.91 4.35 -11.12
N GLU A 36 -3.05 4.13 -12.42
CA GLU A 36 -4.32 4.01 -13.13
C GLU A 36 -5.10 2.78 -12.67
N GLU A 37 -4.47 1.61 -12.64
CA GLU A 37 -5.11 0.36 -12.17
C GLU A 37 -5.43 0.42 -10.67
N LEU A 38 -4.61 1.10 -9.87
CA LEU A 38 -4.90 1.38 -8.45
C LEU A 38 -6.16 2.21 -8.31
N ALA A 39 -6.36 3.24 -9.13
CA ALA A 39 -7.56 4.09 -9.08
C ALA A 39 -8.85 3.32 -9.38
N GLU A 40 -8.76 2.21 -10.11
CA GLU A 40 -9.88 1.30 -10.40
C GLU A 40 -10.14 0.30 -9.26
N VAL A 41 -9.23 0.15 -8.30
CA VAL A 41 -9.44 -0.68 -7.10
C VAL A 41 -10.54 -0.06 -6.25
N GLN A 42 -11.52 -0.89 -5.88
CA GLN A 42 -12.64 -0.47 -5.06
C GLN A 42 -12.14 0.12 -3.72
N GLY A 43 -12.37 1.41 -3.51
CA GLY A 43 -11.89 2.16 -2.33
C GLY A 43 -10.67 3.06 -2.57
N ALA A 44 -10.00 2.95 -3.71
CA ALA A 44 -8.87 3.82 -4.04
C ALA A 44 -9.27 5.30 -4.26
N GLY A 45 -10.49 5.55 -4.71
CA GLY A 45 -11.05 6.90 -4.82
C GLY A 45 -11.48 7.54 -3.48
N ASP A 46 -11.57 6.76 -2.40
CA ASP A 46 -11.99 7.25 -1.06
C ASP A 46 -10.81 7.81 -0.24
N VAL A 47 -9.58 7.47 -0.64
CA VAL A 47 -8.34 7.96 -0.02
C VAL A 47 -7.79 9.14 -0.80
N SER A 48 -8.38 10.32 -0.62
CA SER A 48 -7.85 11.57 -1.20
C SER A 48 -6.82 12.20 -0.26
N PRO A 49 -5.53 12.35 -0.66
CA PRO A 49 -4.52 13.00 0.17
C PRO A 49 -4.90 14.43 0.57
N GLU A 50 -5.59 15.13 -0.35
CA GLU A 50 -6.15 16.47 -0.20
C GLU A 50 -7.15 16.57 0.96
N THR A 51 -7.84 15.47 1.29
CA THR A 51 -8.86 15.45 2.35
C THR A 51 -8.26 15.28 3.73
N THR A 52 -7.02 14.78 3.87
CA THR A 52 -6.39 14.63 5.19
C THR A 52 -6.19 15.97 5.91
N PRO A 53 -5.62 17.02 5.26
CA PRO A 53 -5.60 18.36 5.83
C PRO A 53 -7.00 18.90 6.16
N ALA A 54 -7.97 18.68 5.27
CA ALA A 54 -9.34 19.17 5.46
C ALA A 54 -10.03 18.52 6.66
N CYS A 55 -9.87 17.22 6.88
CA CYS A 55 -10.40 16.49 8.03
C CYS A 55 -9.79 16.99 9.34
N ILE A 56 -8.48 17.24 9.37
CA ILE A 56 -7.81 17.79 10.57
C ILE A 56 -8.27 19.23 10.85
N ILE A 57 -8.38 20.06 9.80
CA ILE A 57 -8.80 21.45 9.95
C ILE A 57 -10.28 21.52 10.39
N ALA A 58 -11.18 20.88 9.65
CA ALA A 58 -12.62 20.96 9.94
C ALA A 58 -12.98 20.23 11.23
N GLY A 59 -12.47 19.01 11.43
CA GLY A 59 -12.76 18.21 12.62
C GLY A 59 -12.03 18.70 13.86
N GLY A 60 -10.73 18.97 13.76
CA GLY A 60 -9.89 19.37 14.89
C GLY A 60 -10.12 20.80 15.34
N ILE A 61 -9.98 21.78 14.43
CA ILE A 61 -10.15 23.19 14.78
C ILE A 61 -11.63 23.51 15.03
N GLY A 62 -12.51 23.05 14.14
CA GLY A 62 -13.95 23.24 14.30
C GLY A 62 -14.48 22.60 15.58
N GLY A 63 -14.06 21.36 15.87
CA GLY A 63 -14.43 20.66 17.10
C GLY A 63 -13.93 21.34 18.37
N TYR A 64 -12.71 21.88 18.37
CA TYR A 64 -12.15 22.62 19.50
C TYR A 64 -12.97 23.88 19.84
N TYR A 65 -13.30 24.70 18.84
CA TYR A 65 -14.10 25.91 19.06
C TYR A 65 -15.54 25.58 19.46
N LEU A 66 -16.13 24.54 18.89
CA LEU A 66 -17.47 24.07 19.28
C LEU A 66 -17.47 23.59 20.74
N SER A 67 -16.45 22.82 21.16
CA SER A 67 -16.31 22.38 22.55
C SER A 67 -16.20 23.55 23.53
N LYS A 68 -15.49 24.62 23.16
CA LYS A 68 -15.36 25.86 23.95
C LYS A 68 -16.65 26.68 24.02
N ALA A 69 -17.56 26.50 23.07
CA ALA A 69 -18.84 27.21 23.03
C ALA A 69 -19.93 26.46 23.82
N ILE A 70 -19.82 25.14 23.94
CA ILE A 70 -20.82 24.28 24.60
C ILE A 70 -20.46 23.99 26.07
N CYS A 71 -19.17 23.95 26.44
CA CYS A 71 -18.67 23.76 27.81
C CYS A 71 -17.97 25.02 28.32
#